data_AF-A0A7D3ZNA8-F1
#
_entry.id   AF-A0A7D3ZNA8-F1
#
_cell.length_a   1.000
_cell.length_b   1.000
_cell.length_c   1.000
_cell.angle_alpha   90.00
_cell.angle_beta   90.00
_cell.angle_gamma   90.00
#
_symmetry.space_group_name_H-M   'P 1'
#
loop_
_entity.id
_entity.type
_entity.pdbx_description
1 polymer ?
#
loop_
_entity_poly.entity_id
_entity_poly.type
_entity_poly.pdbx_seq_one_letter_code
_entity_poly.pdbx_strand_id
1 'polypeptide(L)' 'MLLDAFRAVVGVDLTTAPEEAVYREEFAHGGMSSGSVHLPTWRERLVPLLVRRARG' A
#
# COMPACT_ATOMS: atom_id res chain seq x y z
N MET A 1 4.14 -11.28 -7.18
CA MET A 1 2.68 -10.99 -7.20
C MET A 1 2.42 -9.59 -6.63
N LEU A 2 1.19 -9.05 -6.74
CA LEU A 2 0.87 -7.66 -6.33
C LEU A 2 1.22 -7.35 -4.87
N LEU A 3 1.01 -8.30 -3.95
CA LEU A 3 1.39 -8.14 -2.54
C LEU A 3 2.92 -8.07 -2.36
N ASP A 4 3.69 -8.86 -3.11
CA ASP A 4 5.15 -8.80 -3.07
C ASP A 4 5.67 -7.46 -3.60
N ALA A 5 5.04 -6.94 -4.66
CA ALA A 5 5.37 -5.63 -5.21
C ALA A 5 5.05 -4.52 -4.21
N PHE A 6 3.90 -4.59 -3.54
CA PHE A 6 3.56 -3.66 -2.46
C PHE A 6 4.60 -3.73 -1.33
N ARG A 7 4.98 -4.93 -0.89
CA ARG A 7 6.01 -5.10 0.14
C ARG A 7 7.37 -4.58 -0.29
N ALA A 8 7.75 -4.77 -1.55
CA ALA A 8 9.03 -4.28 -2.08
C ALA A 8 9.09 -2.74 -2.12
N VAL A 9 7.97 -2.09 -2.43
CA VAL A 9 7.88 -0.62 -2.55
C VAL A 9 7.62 0.04 -1.18
N VAL A 10 6.68 -0.49 -0.40
CA VAL A 10 6.24 0.12 0.87
C VAL A 10 7.00 -0.47 2.05
N GLY A 11 7.74 -1.56 1.91
CA GLY A 11 8.57 -2.13 2.97
C GLY A 11 7.79 -2.81 4.12
N VAL A 12 6.48 -3.03 3.98
CA VAL A 12 5.68 -3.78 4.95
C VAL A 12 4.85 -4.87 4.28
N ASP A 13 4.61 -5.94 5.02
CA ASP A 13 3.69 -6.98 4.60
C ASP A 13 2.25 -6.56 4.94
N LEU A 14 1.46 -6.26 3.90
CA LEU A 14 0.10 -5.77 4.04
C LEU A 14 -0.84 -6.78 4.74
N THR A 15 -0.48 -8.07 4.76
CA THR A 15 -1.31 -9.13 5.35
C THR A 15 -1.10 -9.27 6.86
N THR A 16 0.08 -8.91 7.37
CA THR A 16 0.45 -9.07 8.79
C THR A 16 0.67 -7.76 9.53
N ALA A 17 0.90 -6.65 8.82
CA ALA A 17 1.17 -5.35 9.44
C ALA A 17 -0.01 -4.91 10.33
N PRO A 18 0.20 -4.74 11.65
CA PRO A 18 -0.84 -4.27 12.56
C PRO A 18 -1.11 -2.76 12.44
N GLU A 19 -0.20 -1.99 11.82
CA GLU A 19 -0.30 -0.54 11.73
C GLU A 19 -1.39 -0.09 10.74
N GLU A 20 -1.99 1.07 11.02
CA GLU A 20 -2.96 1.69 10.12
C GLU A 20 -2.29 2.53 9.02
N ALA A 21 -1.07 3.01 9.26
CA ALA A 21 -0.30 3.74 8.29
C ALA A 21 1.21 3.57 8.50
N VAL A 22 1.95 3.73 7.41
CA VAL A 22 3.42 3.81 7.45
C VAL A 22 3.90 5.04 6.72
N TYR A 23 4.90 5.70 7.28
CA TYR A 23 5.55 6.84 6.65
C TYR A 23 6.73 6.39 5.80
N ARG A 24 6.83 6.93 4.58
CA ARG A 24 7.94 6.73 3.66
C ARG A 24 8.42 8.08 3.16
N GLU A 25 9.61 8.45 3.60
CA GLU A 25 10.26 9.70 3.20
C GLU A 25 10.46 9.76 1.69
N GLU A 26 10.74 8.62 1.06
CA GLU A 26 10.83 8.47 -0.39
C GLU A 26 9.53 8.83 -1.15
N PHE A 27 8.38 8.88 -0.48
CA PHE A 27 7.11 9.34 -1.07
C PHE A 27 6.70 10.75 -0.63
N ALA A 28 7.50 11.41 0.22
CA ALA A 28 7.18 12.71 0.84
C ALA A 28 7.57 13.90 -0.06
N HIS A 29 6.98 13.99 -1.26
CA HIS A 29 7.29 15.03 -2.25
C HIS A 29 6.38 16.29 -2.17
N GLY A 30 5.79 16.58 -1.00
CA GLY A 30 4.97 17.79 -0.81
C GLY A 30 3.49 17.68 -1.20
N GLY A 31 2.93 16.47 -1.25
CA GLY A 31 1.50 16.22 -1.49
C GLY A 31 0.67 16.04 -0.20
N MET A 32 -0.66 15.92 -0.34
CA MET A 32 -1.60 15.76 0.79
C MET A 32 -1.32 14.53 1.66
N SER A 33 -0.80 13.45 1.06
CA SER A 33 -0.37 12.25 1.80
C SER A 33 1.00 12.43 2.46
N SER A 34 1.84 13.34 1.97
CA SER A 34 3.17 13.69 2.49
C SER A 34 4.01 12.48 2.91
N GLY A 35 4.00 11.40 2.14
CA GLY A 35 4.75 10.17 2.45
C GLY A 35 4.02 9.12 3.28
N SER A 36 2.82 9.41 3.80
CA SER A 36 1.99 8.45 4.52
C SER A 36 1.27 7.48 3.58
N VAL A 37 1.36 6.19 3.88
CA VAL A 37 0.66 5.10 3.19
C VAL A 37 -0.35 4.48 4.14
N HIS A 38 -1.64 4.66 3.87
CA HIS A 38 -2.72 4.13 4.70
C HIS A 38 -3.00 2.65 4.36
N LEU A 39 -2.61 1.74 5.26
CA LEU A 39 -2.61 0.29 5.03
C LEU A 39 -4.02 -0.31 4.88
N PRO A 40 -5.05 0.08 5.67
CA PRO A 40 -6.40 -0.45 5.52
C PRO A 40 -6.99 -0.20 4.13
N THR A 41 -6.78 0.99 3.56
CA THR A 41 -7.26 1.30 2.20
C THR A 41 -6.60 0.40 1.15
N TRP A 42 -5.30 0.14 1.29
CA TRP A 42 -4.61 -0.77 0.39
C TRP A 42 -5.10 -2.21 0.54
N ARG A 43 -5.24 -2.69 1.79
CA ARG A 43 -5.65 -4.05 2.14
C ARG A 43 -7.08 -4.36 1.69
N GLU A 44 -8.01 -3.48 2.03
CA GLU A 44 -9.45 -3.77 1.93
C GLU A 44 -10.03 -3.36 0.57
N ARG A 45 -9.39 -2.41 -0.12
CA ARG A 45 -9.97 -1.81 -1.33
C ARG A 45 -9.06 -1.87 -2.53
N LEU A 46 -7.85 -1.32 -2.46
CA LEU A 46 -7.02 -1.10 -3.65
C LEU A 46 -6.45 -2.41 -4.21
N VAL A 47 -5.86 -3.27 -3.37
CA VAL A 47 -5.35 -4.58 -3.80
C VAL A 47 -6.47 -5.44 -4.40
N PRO A 48 -7.62 -5.64 -3.73
CA PRO A 48 -8.74 -6.38 -4.33
C PRO A 48 -9.21 -5.79 -5.67
N LEU A 49 -9.27 -4.46 -5.79
CA LEU A 49 -9.66 -3.79 -7.05
C LEU A 49 -8.68 -4.10 -8.18
N LEU A 50 -7.38 -4.00 -7.93
CA LEU A 50 -6.34 -4.27 -8.92
C LEU A 50 -6.31 -5.75 -9.33
N VAL A 51 -6.48 -6.67 -8.38
CA VAL A 51 -6.58 -8.12 -8.68
C VAL A 51 -7.78 -8.42 -9.57
N ARG A 52 -8.96 -7.85 -9.27
CA ARG A 52 -10.15 -8.04 -10.13
C ARG A 52 -9.90 -7.51 -11.54
N ARG A 53 -9.29 -6.33 -11.67
CA ARG A 53 -8.96 -5.73 -12.97
C ARG A 53 -8.00 -6.60 -13.78
N ALA A 54 -7.01 -7.23 -13.15
CA ALA A 54 -6.03 -8.06 -13.86
C ALA A 54 -6.59 -9.42 -14.32
N ARG A 55 -7.73 -9.84 -13.77
CA ARG A 55 -8.39 -11.11 -14.11
C ARG A 55 -9.50 -10.97 -15.16
N GLY A 56 -9.93 -9.74 -15.44
CA GLY A 56 -10.89 -9.42 -16.50
C GLY A 56 -10.17 -8.96 -17.76
#